data_AF-A0A0K8Q6D7-F1
#
_entry.id   AF-A0A0K8Q6D7-F1
#
_cell.length_a   1.000
_cell.length_b   1.000
_cell.length_c   1.000
_cell.angle_alpha   90.00
_cell.angle_beta   90.00
_cell.angle_gamma   90.00
#
_symmetry.space_group_name_H-M   'P 1'
#
loop_
_entity.id
_entity.type
_entity.pdbx_description
1 polymer ?
#
loop_
_entity_poly.entity_id
_entity_poly.type
_entity_poly.pdbx_seq_one_letter_code
_entity_poly.pdbx_strand_id
1 'polypeptide(L)'
;MESSLRYGVGARIALQDVLDRDGVDLFTALFSETQGRAIVSVPRSEEIRFKDMCTARGFAHIRIGVVDAEGGTLEINGVETLSLDALREAHEATLPKYFG
;
A
#
# COMPACT_ATOMS: atom_id res chain seq x y z
N MET A 1 -2.48 4.16 -2.88
CA MET A 1 -3.89 4.39 -2.50
C MET A 1 -4.83 3.97 -3.64
N GLU A 2 -4.41 4.20 -4.88
CA GLU A 2 -5.09 3.87 -6.14
C GLU A 2 -5.54 2.41 -6.23
N SER A 3 -4.72 1.46 -5.76
CA SER A 3 -5.09 0.03 -5.73
C SER A 3 -6.36 -0.25 -4.92
N SER A 4 -6.57 0.48 -3.82
CA SER A 4 -7.78 0.38 -3.00
C SER A 4 -8.98 1.06 -3.66
N LEU A 5 -8.77 2.21 -4.30
CA LEU A 5 -9.85 2.96 -4.96
C LEU A 5 -10.46 2.23 -6.16
N ARG A 6 -9.68 1.41 -6.89
CA ARG A 6 -10.15 0.71 -8.09
C ARG A 6 -11.39 -0.16 -7.86
N TYR A 7 -11.46 -0.85 -6.71
CA TYR A 7 -12.56 -1.75 -6.37
C TYR A 7 -13.20 -1.48 -5.01
N GLY A 8 -12.83 -0.38 -4.35
CA GLY A 8 -13.33 -0.06 -3.00
C GLY A 8 -12.84 -1.03 -1.93
N VAL A 9 -11.64 -1.59 -2.11
CA VAL A 9 -11.08 -2.62 -1.22
C VAL A 9 -10.10 -1.96 -0.24
N GLY A 10 -10.38 -2.08 1.05
CA GLY A 10 -9.57 -1.51 2.12
C GLY A 10 -8.24 -2.26 2.33
N ALA A 11 -7.37 -1.65 3.13
CA ALA A 11 -6.11 -2.27 3.53
C ALA A 11 -5.59 -1.66 4.84
N ARG A 12 -4.82 -2.46 5.58
CA ARG A 12 -4.07 -2.01 6.77
C ARG A 12 -2.59 -2.20 6.53
N ILE A 13 -1.85 -1.10 6.56
CA ILE A 13 -0.43 -1.03 6.17
C ILE A 13 0.41 -0.64 7.38
N ALA A 14 1.49 -1.36 7.62
CA ALA A 14 2.51 -1.08 8.62
C ALA A 14 3.88 -1.06 7.95
N LEU A 15 4.62 0.04 8.14
CA LEU A 15 5.88 0.29 7.46
C LEU A 15 7.11 0.13 8.35
N GLN A 16 6.96 -0.18 9.64
CA GLN A 16 8.09 -0.22 10.59
C GLN A 16 9.26 -1.08 10.08
N ASP A 17 8.97 -2.29 9.60
CA ASP A 17 10.01 -3.18 9.09
C ASP A 17 10.74 -2.60 7.85
N VAL A 18 10.08 -1.76 7.06
CA VAL A 18 10.70 -1.03 5.93
C VAL A 18 11.61 0.07 6.45
N LEU A 19 11.14 0.85 7.43
CA LEU A 19 11.91 1.94 8.03
C LEU A 19 13.21 1.41 8.65
N ASP A 20 13.11 0.30 9.39
CA ASP A 20 14.24 -0.31 10.08
C ASP A 20 15.24 -0.93 9.09
N ARG A 21 14.75 -1.61 8.03
CA ARG A 21 15.61 -2.23 7.01
C ARG A 21 16.36 -1.20 6.19
N ASP A 22 15.67 -0.14 5.77
CA ASP A 22 16.21 0.83 4.81
C ASP A 22 16.83 2.06 5.48
N GLY A 23 16.64 2.23 6.79
CA GLY A 23 17.17 3.35 7.56
C GLY A 23 16.56 4.70 7.17
N VAL A 24 15.28 4.69 6.78
CA VAL A 24 14.54 5.87 6.30
C VAL A 24 13.41 6.24 7.25
N ASP A 25 13.04 7.52 7.26
CA ASP A 25 11.85 7.98 7.99
C ASP A 25 10.55 7.62 7.26
N LEU A 26 9.44 7.76 7.98
CA LEU A 26 8.10 7.42 7.50
C LEU A 26 7.67 8.25 6.28
N PHE A 27 8.00 9.54 6.26
CA PHE A 27 7.67 10.41 5.14
C PHE A 27 8.39 9.95 3.87
N THR A 28 9.68 9.65 3.98
CA THR A 28 10.51 9.12 2.90
C THR A 28 9.96 7.78 2.40
N ALA A 29 9.56 6.88 3.31
CA ALA A 29 8.96 5.61 2.90
C ALA A 29 7.63 5.77 2.15
N LEU A 30 6.79 6.73 2.55
CA LEU A 30 5.47 6.99 1.96
C LEU A 30 5.54 7.67 0.59
N PHE A 31 6.43 8.65 0.43
CA PHE A 31 6.43 9.56 -0.73
C PHE A 31 7.64 9.42 -1.64
N SER A 32 8.61 8.56 -1.32
CA SER A 32 9.71 8.27 -2.23
C SER A 32 9.20 7.72 -3.56
N GLU A 33 9.84 8.12 -4.67
CA GLU A 33 9.61 7.62 -6.02
C GLU A 33 10.74 6.68 -6.50
N THR A 34 11.44 6.02 -5.58
CA THR A 34 12.45 5.00 -5.94
C THR A 34 11.86 3.98 -6.89
N GLN A 35 12.59 3.71 -7.98
CA GLN A 35 12.19 2.82 -9.06
C GLN A 35 12.32 1.35 -8.67
N GLY A 36 11.69 0.45 -9.44
CA GLY A 36 11.83 -0.99 -9.25
C GLY A 36 11.10 -1.57 -8.03
N ARG A 37 10.11 -0.84 -7.48
CA ARG A 37 9.27 -1.30 -6.37
C ARG A 37 7.89 -1.71 -6.88
N ALA A 38 7.31 -2.72 -6.25
CA ALA A 38 5.95 -3.17 -6.52
C ALA A 38 5.25 -3.59 -5.21
N ILE A 39 3.95 -3.36 -5.14
CA ILE A 39 3.08 -3.88 -4.09
C ILE A 39 2.28 -5.04 -4.70
N VAL A 40 2.24 -6.17 -3.99
CA VAL A 40 1.55 -7.38 -4.44
C VAL A 40 0.65 -7.89 -3.33
N SER A 41 -0.64 -8.05 -3.63
CA SER A 41 -1.58 -8.76 -2.77
C SER A 41 -1.50 -10.26 -3.06
N VAL A 42 -1.23 -11.07 -2.04
CA VAL A 42 -1.05 -12.52 -2.18
C VAL A 42 -2.03 -13.23 -1.24
N PRO A 43 -2.77 -14.27 -1.70
CA PRO A 43 -3.56 -15.11 -0.82
C PRO A 43 -2.70 -15.72 0.29
N ARG A 44 -3.26 -15.88 1.48
CA ARG A 44 -2.50 -16.43 2.64
C ARG A 44 -1.84 -17.77 2.35
N SER A 45 -2.47 -18.63 1.55
CA SER A 45 -1.92 -19.93 1.15
C SER A 45 -0.68 -19.83 0.26
N GLU A 46 -0.55 -18.74 -0.49
CA GLU A 46 0.52 -18.54 -1.47
C GLU A 46 1.68 -17.68 -0.94
N GLU A 47 1.55 -17.10 0.27
CA GLU A 47 2.54 -16.15 0.81
C GLU A 47 3.94 -16.77 0.88
N ILE A 48 4.06 -18.00 1.37
CA ILE A 48 5.36 -18.70 1.50
C ILE A 48 5.96 -18.92 0.11
N ARG A 49 5.17 -19.49 -0.80
CA ARG A 49 5.61 -19.77 -2.17
C ARG A 49 6.07 -18.49 -2.89
N PHE A 50 5.34 -17.39 -2.73
CA PHE A 50 5.69 -16.10 -3.32
C PHE A 50 7.02 -15.57 -2.77
N LYS A 51 7.19 -15.58 -1.44
CA LYS A 51 8.44 -15.16 -0.79
C LYS A 51 9.63 -16.01 -1.23
N ASP A 52 9.47 -17.32 -1.31
CA ASP A 52 10.52 -18.23 -1.77
C ASP A 52 10.95 -17.91 -3.21
N MET A 53 9.99 -17.62 -4.10
CA MET A 53 10.30 -17.22 -5.48
C MET A 53 11.06 -15.89 -5.57
N CYS A 54 10.72 -14.91 -4.72
CA CYS A 54 11.43 -13.64 -4.65
C CYS A 54 12.85 -13.83 -4.09
N THR A 55 13.01 -14.58 -3.01
CA THR A 55 14.31 -14.91 -2.40
C THR A 55 15.22 -15.63 -3.40
N ALA A 56 14.70 -16.64 -4.11
CA ALA A 56 15.46 -17.40 -5.10
C ALA A 56 15.98 -16.55 -6.27
N ARG A 57 15.38 -15.37 -6.50
CA ARG A 57 15.78 -14.42 -7.55
C ARG A 57 16.52 -13.19 -7.01
N GLY A 58 16.76 -13.13 -5.70
CA GLY A 58 17.42 -11.99 -5.05
C GLY A 58 16.57 -10.72 -5.03
N PHE A 59 15.24 -10.82 -5.17
CA PHE A 59 14.37 -9.65 -5.00
C PHE A 59 14.17 -9.36 -3.52
N ALA A 60 14.54 -8.16 -3.08
CA ALA A 60 14.20 -7.70 -1.74
C ALA A 60 12.68 -7.60 -1.60
N HIS A 61 12.13 -8.22 -0.56
CA HIS A 61 10.70 -8.24 -0.30
C HIS A 61 10.43 -8.11 1.19
N ILE A 62 9.25 -7.57 1.52
CA ILE A 62 8.82 -7.38 2.90
C ILE A 62 7.30 -7.31 2.93
N ARG A 63 6.69 -7.91 3.95
CA ARG A 63 5.25 -7.85 4.11
C ARG A 63 4.90 -6.56 4.84
N ILE A 64 4.15 -5.69 4.18
CA ILE A 64 3.77 -4.37 4.72
C ILE A 64 2.35 -4.31 5.26
N GLY A 65 1.58 -5.40 5.26
CA GLY A 65 0.20 -5.32 5.72
C GLY A 65 -0.72 -6.45 5.30
N VAL A 66 -2.01 -6.13 5.28
CA VAL A 66 -3.12 -7.00 4.87
C VAL A 66 -4.16 -6.22 4.08
N VAL A 67 -4.83 -6.92 3.16
CA VAL A 67 -6.05 -6.42 2.52
C VAL A 67 -7.23 -6.64 3.46
N ASP A 68 -8.10 -5.64 3.56
CA ASP A 68 -9.33 -5.70 4.34
C ASP A 68 -10.51 -5.36 3.42
N ALA A 69 -11.13 -6.40 2.86
CA ALA A 69 -12.15 -6.25 1.83
C ALA A 69 -13.46 -5.62 2.36
N GLU A 70 -13.72 -5.72 3.66
CA GLU A 70 -14.96 -5.23 4.28
C GLU A 70 -14.76 -3.87 4.99
N GLY A 71 -13.51 -3.50 5.29
CA GLY A 71 -13.20 -2.34 6.12
C GLY A 71 -13.47 -0.97 5.50
N GLY A 72 -13.62 -0.86 4.18
CA GLY A 72 -13.93 0.41 3.49
C GLY A 72 -12.95 1.56 3.77
N THR A 73 -11.75 1.25 4.26
CA THR A 73 -10.76 2.21 4.76
C THR A 73 -9.34 1.79 4.35
N LEU A 74 -8.47 2.77 4.21
CA LEU A 74 -7.02 2.59 4.13
C LEU A 74 -6.41 3.07 5.44
N GLU A 75 -5.89 2.13 6.23
CA GLU A 75 -5.17 2.42 7.47
C GLU A 75 -3.67 2.38 7.23
N ILE A 76 -2.97 3.42 7.68
CA ILE A 76 -1.52 3.44 7.77
C ILE A 76 -1.17 3.54 9.26
N ASN A 77 -0.62 2.45 9.80
CA ASN A 77 -0.31 2.33 11.22
C ASN A 77 0.63 3.46 11.66
N GLY A 78 0.26 4.16 12.74
CA GLY A 78 0.98 5.32 13.26
C GLY A 78 0.78 6.62 12.49
N VAL A 79 -0.09 6.65 11.47
CA VAL A 79 -0.44 7.86 10.71
C VAL A 79 -1.92 8.16 10.85
N GLU A 80 -2.78 7.44 10.12
CA GLU A 80 -4.21 7.73 10.06
C GLU A 80 -4.99 6.54 9.45
N THR A 81 -6.28 6.48 9.77
CA THR A 81 -7.26 5.63 9.10
C THR A 81 -8.14 6.50 8.21
N LEU A 82 -8.02 6.32 6.90
CA LEU A 82 -8.69 7.15 5.89
C LEU A 82 -9.85 6.38 5.27
N SER A 83 -11.04 6.99 5.16
CA SER A 83 -12.14 6.37 4.41
C SER A 83 -11.85 6.37 2.92
N LEU A 84 -12.26 5.31 2.22
CA LEU A 84 -12.09 5.25 0.77
C LEU A 84 -12.91 6.31 0.04
N ASP A 85 -14.03 6.75 0.62
CA ASP A 85 -14.85 7.83 0.06
C ASP A 85 -14.12 9.18 0.09
N ALA A 86 -13.51 9.53 1.23
CA ALA A 86 -12.74 10.77 1.34
C ALA A 86 -11.50 10.75 0.43
N LEU A 87 -10.84 9.60 0.34
CA LEU A 87 -9.72 9.40 -0.58
C LEU A 87 -10.15 9.54 -2.04
N ARG A 88 -11.33 9.01 -2.40
CA ARG A 88 -11.88 9.12 -3.75
C ARG A 88 -12.19 10.56 -4.11
N GLU A 89 -12.87 11.28 -3.23
CA GLU A 89 -13.16 12.70 -3.41
C GLU A 89 -11.86 13.49 -3.64
N ALA A 90 -10.87 13.32 -2.77
CA ALA A 90 -9.58 14.00 -2.90
C ALA A 90 -8.82 13.66 -4.19
N HIS A 91 -8.91 12.40 -4.66
CA HIS A 91 -8.21 11.93 -5.86
C HIS A 91 -8.88 12.38 -7.16
N GLU A 92 -10.20 12.30 -7.22
CA GLU A 92 -10.95 12.42 -8.47
C GLU A 92 -11.50 13.84 -8.68
N ALA A 93 -11.73 14.64 -7.62
CA ALA A 93 -12.44 15.92 -7.74
C ALA A 93 -11.69 17.01 -8.53
N THR A 94 -10.35 16.95 -8.61
CA THR A 94 -9.54 18.03 -9.21
C THR A 94 -9.84 18.21 -10.70
N LEU A 95 -9.84 17.14 -11.49
CA LEU A 95 -10.03 17.27 -12.94
C LEU A 95 -11.45 17.70 -13.33
N PRO A 96 -12.54 17.08 -12.81
CA PRO A 96 -13.90 17.56 -13.03
C PRO A 96 -14.04 19.04 -12.68
N LYS A 97 -13.57 19.47 -11.50
CA LYS A 97 -13.68 20.87 -11.06
C LYS A 97 -13.17 21.90 -12.08
N TYR A 98 -12.12 21.60 -12.83
CA TYR A 98 -11.53 22.54 -13.81
C TYR A 98 -11.92 22.25 -15.26
N PHE A 99 -12.45 21.06 -15.57
CA PHE A 99 -12.64 20.60 -16.94
C PHE A 99 -14.03 19.98 -17.24
N GLY A 100 -14.98 19.95 -16.30
CA GLY A 100 -16.34 19.42 -16.49
C GLY A 100 -17.10 19.21 -15.18
#